data_AF-A0A146LAN3-F1
#
_entry.id   AF-A0A146LAN3-F1
#
_cell.length_a   1.000
_cell.length_b   1.000
_cell.length_c   1.000
_cell.angle_alpha   90.00
_cell.angle_beta   90.00
_cell.angle_gamma   90.00
#
_symmetry.space_group_name_H-M   'P 1'
#
loop_
_entity.id
_entity.type
_entity.pdbx_description
1 polymer ?
#
loop_
_entity_poly.entity_id
_entity_poly.type
_entity_poly.pdbx_seq_one_letter_code
_entity_poly.pdbx_strand_id
1 'polypeptide(L)'
;MVDHTDPCAAISRPCLLPLTALPTCITSIVRCFLVLTTVFPPLRISVHVKCTDHSHTADIQLHGHGATLGLALASVGVCMNNYMVELHSVGIDVDCTLHTTLRDTDLHRLTYRYLDSLLGYFLDDFIIFREIVMDVVYSSTTSMFTATCVLYGEKFQMGKHVRGTEIKAITYSHMQIDGPRDDGGGYDIYVITDI
;
A
#
# COMPACT_ATOMS: atom_id res chain seq x y z
N MET A 1 -33.38 13.70 -23.24
CA MET A 1 -31.93 13.45 -23.39
C MET A 1 -31.23 14.37 -22.42
N VAL A 2 -31.08 13.90 -21.18
CA VAL A 2 -30.32 14.61 -20.14
C VAL A 2 -29.02 13.82 -20.00
N ASP A 3 -27.94 14.49 -20.32
CA ASP A 3 -26.57 13.99 -20.24
C ASP A 3 -26.23 13.85 -18.74
N HIS A 4 -26.14 12.61 -18.27
CA HIS A 4 -25.70 12.30 -16.92
C HIS A 4 -24.17 12.32 -16.93
N THR A 5 -23.60 13.49 -16.64
CA THR A 5 -22.18 13.60 -16.31
C THR A 5 -21.93 12.88 -14.99
N ASP A 6 -21.23 11.75 -15.05
CA ASP A 6 -20.73 11.00 -13.90
C ASP A 6 -19.84 11.89 -13.01
N PRO A 7 -20.10 12.00 -11.69
CA PRO A 7 -19.26 12.77 -10.78
C PRO A 7 -17.96 12.04 -10.37
N CYS A 8 -17.65 10.88 -10.94
CA CYS A 8 -16.54 10.01 -10.52
C CYS A 8 -15.17 10.29 -11.17
N ALA A 9 -15.02 11.39 -11.93
CA ALA A 9 -13.81 11.67 -12.72
C ALA A 9 -12.67 12.40 -11.98
N ALA A 10 -12.63 12.36 -10.65
CA ALA A 10 -11.50 12.86 -9.86
C ALA A 10 -11.21 11.81 -8.78
N ILE A 11 -10.10 11.06 -8.79
CA ILE A 11 -8.76 11.53 -8.48
C ILE A 11 -7.77 10.48 -9.04
N SER A 12 -7.01 10.85 -10.07
CA SER A 12 -5.73 10.20 -10.37
C SER A 12 -4.71 11.31 -10.63
N ARG A 13 -4.24 11.93 -9.55
CA ARG A 13 -3.07 12.80 -9.63
C ARG A 13 -1.84 11.94 -9.34
N PRO A 14 -0.90 11.78 -10.30
CA PRO A 14 0.39 11.22 -9.96
C PRO A 14 1.04 12.14 -8.94
N CYS A 15 1.37 11.59 -7.77
CA CYS A 15 2.06 12.33 -6.72
C CYS A 15 3.52 12.56 -7.15
N LEU A 16 3.75 13.59 -7.97
CA LEU A 16 5.09 14.12 -8.21
C LEU A 16 5.44 15.06 -7.06
N LEU A 17 6.23 14.55 -6.11
CA LEU A 17 6.90 15.39 -5.12
C LEU A 17 7.94 16.28 -5.84
N PRO A 18 7.87 17.61 -5.73
CA PRO A 18 8.85 18.49 -6.36
C PRO A 18 10.16 18.47 -5.57
N LEU A 19 11.24 18.14 -6.26
CA LEU A 19 12.56 17.88 -5.71
C LEU A 19 13.45 19.12 -5.91
N THR A 20 13.21 20.21 -5.16
CA THR A 20 14.13 21.35 -5.14
C THR A 20 14.06 22.09 -3.81
N ALA A 21 15.05 21.85 -2.93
CA ALA A 21 15.81 22.86 -2.18
C ALA A 21 16.31 22.29 -0.84
N LEU A 22 17.58 21.85 -0.77
CA LEU A 22 18.35 21.90 0.48
C LEU A 22 19.83 22.22 0.21
N PRO A 23 20.48 23.00 1.09
CA PRO A 23 21.81 23.58 0.92
C PRO A 23 22.97 22.59 1.07
N THR A 24 24.09 22.94 0.43
CA THR A 24 25.25 22.13 0.04
C THR A 24 26.26 21.80 1.15
N CYS A 25 25.83 21.43 2.36
CA CYS A 25 26.78 21.14 3.44
C CYS A 25 26.31 19.97 4.33
N ILE A 26 26.44 18.72 3.86
CA ILE A 26 26.75 17.48 4.63
C ILE A 26 26.95 16.38 3.57
N THR A 27 28.14 16.26 2.99
CA THR A 27 28.39 15.40 1.80
C THR A 27 28.95 14.00 2.09
N SER A 28 29.21 13.63 3.35
CA SER A 28 29.79 12.31 3.66
C SER A 28 28.85 11.30 4.32
N ILE A 29 27.81 11.74 5.05
CA ILE A 29 26.84 10.82 5.68
C ILE A 29 25.64 10.56 4.73
N VAL A 30 25.30 11.55 3.90
CA VAL A 30 24.17 11.47 2.97
C VAL A 30 24.41 10.49 1.82
N ARG A 31 25.66 10.12 1.52
CA ARG A 31 25.95 9.23 0.38
C ARG A 31 25.48 7.78 0.60
N CYS A 32 25.23 7.36 1.84
CA CYS A 32 24.62 6.05 2.12
C CYS A 32 23.08 6.12 2.09
N PHE A 33 22.50 7.21 2.58
CA PHE A 33 21.05 7.39 2.62
C PHE A 33 20.46 7.74 1.25
N LEU A 34 21.21 8.44 0.40
CA LEU A 34 20.78 8.87 -0.93
C LEU A 34 20.86 7.76 -1.98
N VAL A 35 21.56 6.65 -1.70
CA VAL A 35 21.51 5.46 -2.57
C VAL A 35 20.20 4.70 -2.36
N LEU A 36 19.55 4.84 -1.20
CA LEU A 36 18.26 4.19 -0.95
C LEU A 36 17.09 4.91 -1.63
N THR A 37 17.17 6.23 -1.85
CA THR A 37 16.09 7.01 -2.48
C THR A 37 16.11 6.97 -4.01
N THR A 38 17.21 6.54 -4.64
CA THR A 38 17.33 6.44 -6.10
C THR A 38 17.01 5.07 -6.68
N VAL A 39 16.74 4.06 -5.84
CA VAL A 39 16.53 2.66 -6.28
C VAL A 39 15.07 2.22 -6.17
N PHE A 40 14.17 3.08 -5.70
CA PHE A 40 12.74 2.81 -5.79
C PHE A 40 12.20 3.35 -7.13
N PRO A 41 11.92 2.50 -8.14
CA PRO A 41 11.13 2.94 -9.28
C PRO A 41 9.81 3.54 -8.75
N PRO A 42 9.22 4.53 -9.45
CA PRO A 42 7.98 5.15 -8.99
C PRO A 42 6.92 4.07 -8.80
N LEU A 43 6.47 3.89 -7.56
CA LEU A 43 5.38 3.00 -7.23
C LEU A 43 4.13 3.50 -7.97
N ARG A 44 3.68 2.72 -8.95
CA ARG A 44 2.45 3.02 -9.68
C ARG A 44 1.29 2.44 -8.87
N ILE A 45 0.64 3.30 -8.11
CA ILE A 45 -0.52 2.95 -7.28
C ILE A 45 -1.77 3.44 -8.01
N SER A 46 -2.75 2.56 -8.19
CA SER A 46 -4.05 2.93 -8.78
C SER A 46 -5.16 2.44 -7.84
N VAL A 47 -6.13 3.30 -7.54
CA VAL A 47 -7.34 2.92 -6.81
C VAL A 47 -8.50 3.00 -7.79
N HIS A 48 -9.22 1.90 -7.98
CA HIS A 48 -10.43 1.85 -8.79
C HIS A 48 -11.63 1.64 -7.88
N VAL A 49 -12.44 2.67 -7.69
CA VAL A 49 -13.70 2.56 -6.94
C VAL A 49 -14.79 2.08 -7.89
N LYS A 50 -15.51 1.00 -7.54
CA LYS A 50 -16.61 0.46 -8.34
C LYS A 50 -17.89 0.44 -7.51
N CYS A 51 -18.78 1.41 -7.77
CA CYS A 51 -20.12 1.42 -7.18
C CYS A 51 -21.09 0.69 -8.11
N THR A 52 -21.81 -0.33 -7.62
CA THR A 52 -22.91 -0.98 -8.36
C THR A 52 -24.27 -0.60 -7.77
N ASP A 53 -25.16 -0.05 -8.60
CA ASP A 53 -26.43 0.58 -8.21
C ASP A 53 -27.52 -0.33 -7.59
N HIS A 54 -27.19 -1.55 -7.15
CA HIS A 54 -28.19 -2.50 -6.64
C HIS A 54 -28.05 -2.96 -5.19
N SER A 55 -27.09 -2.40 -4.45
CA SER A 55 -26.98 -2.57 -2.99
C SER A 55 -26.19 -1.41 -2.43
N HIS A 56 -26.55 -0.91 -1.25
CA HIS A 56 -25.83 0.17 -0.54
C HIS A 56 -24.38 -0.20 -0.12
N THR A 57 -23.83 -1.29 -0.64
CA THR A 57 -22.45 -1.73 -0.47
C THR A 57 -21.63 -1.14 -1.59
N ALA A 58 -20.65 -0.32 -1.23
CA ALA A 58 -19.64 0.16 -2.17
C ALA A 58 -18.40 -0.72 -2.00
N ASP A 59 -17.87 -1.24 -3.11
CA ASP A 59 -16.62 -1.97 -3.12
C ASP A 59 -15.52 -1.08 -3.74
N ILE A 60 -14.32 -1.16 -3.19
CA ILE A 60 -13.14 -0.55 -3.81
C ILE A 60 -12.18 -1.64 -4.26
N GLN A 61 -11.57 -1.43 -5.42
CA GLN A 61 -10.49 -2.26 -5.91
C GLN A 61 -9.17 -1.52 -5.75
N LEU A 62 -8.31 -2.07 -4.91
CA LEU A 62 -6.94 -1.64 -4.71
C LEU A 62 -6.07 -2.29 -5.79
N HIS A 63 -5.28 -1.49 -6.50
CA HIS A 63 -4.24 -1.97 -7.42
C HIS A 63 -2.87 -1.47 -6.97
N GLY A 64 -1.96 -2.41 -6.79
CA GLY A 64 -0.56 -2.15 -6.51
C GLY A 64 0.35 -2.84 -7.51
N HIS A 65 1.45 -2.17 -7.82
CA HIS A 65 2.43 -2.62 -8.79
C HIS A 65 3.83 -2.55 -8.20
N GLY A 66 4.66 -3.53 -8.53
CA GLY A 66 6.07 -3.49 -8.15
C GLY A 66 6.98 -4.38 -8.97
N ALA A 67 8.26 -4.01 -9.04
CA ALA A 67 9.28 -4.81 -9.72
C ALA A 67 9.47 -6.21 -9.09
N THR A 68 9.26 -6.31 -7.77
CA THR A 68 9.27 -7.57 -7.02
C THR A 68 7.93 -7.79 -6.34
N LEU A 69 7.64 -9.04 -6.01
CA LEU A 69 6.42 -9.41 -5.28
C LEU A 69 6.28 -8.67 -3.94
N GLY A 70 7.39 -8.50 -3.20
CA GLY A 70 7.39 -7.75 -1.95
C GLY A 70 7.06 -6.27 -2.16
N LEU A 71 7.59 -5.66 -3.22
CA LEU A 71 7.33 -4.26 -3.54
C LEU A 71 5.89 -4.05 -4.03
N ALA A 72 5.33 -5.00 -4.79
CA ALA A 72 3.92 -4.99 -5.17
C ALA A 72 3.00 -5.09 -3.95
N LEU A 73 3.29 -6.01 -3.01
CA LEU A 73 2.51 -6.15 -1.78
C LEU A 73 2.60 -4.90 -0.88
N ALA A 74 3.80 -4.36 -0.71
CA ALA A 74 4.00 -3.09 0.01
C ALA A 74 3.18 -1.96 -0.63
N SER A 75 3.16 -1.88 -1.95
CA SER A 75 2.40 -0.85 -2.68
C SER A 75 0.89 -0.95 -2.45
N VAL A 76 0.33 -2.16 -2.37
CA VAL A 76 -1.09 -2.37 -2.03
C VAL A 76 -1.36 -1.96 -0.59
N GLY A 77 -0.47 -2.28 0.36
CA GLY A 77 -0.62 -1.85 1.75
C GLY A 77 -0.60 -0.32 1.91
N VAL A 78 0.32 0.35 1.22
CA VAL A 78 0.37 1.83 1.17
C VAL A 78 -0.88 2.41 0.52
N CYS A 79 -1.36 1.78 -0.56
CA CYS A 79 -2.59 2.15 -1.25
C CYS A 79 -3.81 2.09 -0.31
N MET A 80 -3.93 1.01 0.46
CA MET A 80 -4.97 0.82 1.46
C MET A 80 -4.94 1.90 2.55
N ASN A 81 -3.75 2.17 3.12
CA ASN A 81 -3.60 3.19 4.16
C ASN A 81 -3.91 4.59 3.63
N ASN A 82 -3.48 4.90 2.40
CA ASN A 82 -3.76 6.18 1.76
C ASN A 82 -5.24 6.40 1.47
N TYR A 83 -6.00 5.32 1.26
CA TYR A 83 -7.45 5.40 1.10
C TYR A 83 -8.15 5.72 2.44
N MET A 84 -7.66 5.15 3.55
CA MET A 84 -8.19 5.40 4.88
C MET A 84 -7.82 6.79 5.43
N VAL A 85 -6.58 7.21 5.25
CA VAL A 85 -6.04 8.47 5.76
C VAL A 85 -5.00 9.04 4.80
N GLU A 86 -5.05 10.36 4.59
CA GLU A 86 -4.11 11.02 3.68
C GLU A 86 -2.66 10.92 4.21
N LEU A 87 -1.82 10.14 3.52
CA LEU A 87 -0.46 9.81 3.97
C LEU A 87 0.49 11.02 4.07
N HIS A 88 0.19 12.12 3.37
CA HIS A 88 0.96 13.37 3.46
C HIS A 88 0.92 14.00 4.86
N SER A 89 -0.15 13.74 5.61
CA SER A 89 -0.32 14.25 6.98
C SER A 89 0.37 13.39 8.04
N VAL A 90 0.76 12.16 7.67
CA VAL A 90 1.31 11.15 8.58
C VAL A 90 2.83 11.29 8.67
N GLY A 91 3.36 11.39 9.89
CA GLY A 91 4.79 11.37 10.16
C GLY A 91 5.36 9.95 10.20
N ILE A 92 6.68 9.85 10.42
CA ILE A 92 7.31 8.59 10.81
C ILE A 92 7.77 8.76 12.24
N ASP A 93 7.20 7.97 13.14
CA ASP A 93 7.61 7.87 14.53
C ASP A 93 8.33 6.53 14.76
N VAL A 94 9.45 6.58 15.48
CA VAL A 94 10.29 5.40 15.73
C VAL A 94 9.55 4.42 16.64
N ASP A 95 8.78 4.94 17.59
CA ASP A 95 8.02 4.13 18.56
C ASP A 95 6.85 3.38 17.90
N CYS A 96 6.41 3.83 16.72
CA CYS A 96 5.33 3.23 15.94
C CYS A 96 5.87 2.38 14.77
N THR A 97 7.16 2.04 14.77
CA THR A 97 7.76 1.16 13.77
C THR A 97 7.54 -0.31 14.16
N LEU A 98 6.89 -1.07 13.29
CA LEU A 98 6.59 -2.49 13.54
C LEU A 98 7.36 -3.41 12.59
N HIS A 99 7.82 -4.53 13.14
CA HIS A 99 8.47 -5.60 12.39
C HIS A 99 7.58 -6.84 12.44
N THR A 100 7.08 -7.26 11.29
CA THR A 100 6.18 -8.41 11.18
C THR A 100 6.72 -9.42 10.17
N THR A 101 6.62 -10.70 10.51
CA THR A 101 6.98 -11.80 9.61
C THR A 101 5.78 -12.71 9.44
N LEU A 102 5.34 -12.90 8.20
CA LEU A 102 4.22 -13.76 7.84
C LEU A 102 4.73 -14.94 7.02
N ARG A 103 4.10 -16.10 7.21
CA ARG A 103 4.44 -17.32 6.48
C ARG A 103 3.19 -18.06 6.06
N ASP A 104 3.14 -18.43 4.80
CA ASP A 104 2.04 -19.20 4.21
C ASP A 104 2.47 -20.03 3.02
N THR A 105 1.68 -21.07 2.73
CA THR A 105 1.82 -21.93 1.55
C THR A 105 1.31 -21.25 0.29
N ASP A 106 0.30 -20.40 0.43
CA ASP A 106 -0.45 -19.81 -0.67
C ASP A 106 -0.31 -18.30 -0.67
N LEU A 107 -0.02 -17.73 -1.84
CA LEU A 107 0.23 -16.31 -1.99
C LEU A 107 -1.02 -15.45 -1.74
N HIS A 108 -2.20 -15.93 -2.13
CA HIS A 108 -3.48 -15.26 -1.83
C HIS A 108 -3.74 -15.18 -0.33
N ARG A 109 -3.49 -16.28 0.41
CA ARG A 109 -3.67 -16.31 1.86
C ARG A 109 -2.66 -15.41 2.58
N LEU A 110 -1.41 -15.40 2.10
CA LEU A 110 -0.38 -14.50 2.59
C LEU A 110 -0.80 -13.03 2.42
N THR A 111 -1.30 -12.68 1.23
CA THR A 111 -1.76 -11.32 0.89
C THR A 111 -2.94 -10.90 1.75
N TYR A 112 -3.93 -11.77 1.91
CA TYR A 112 -5.07 -11.53 2.79
C TYR A 112 -4.61 -11.27 4.23
N ARG A 113 -3.80 -12.17 4.81
CA ARG A 113 -3.33 -12.04 6.19
C ARG A 113 -2.50 -10.78 6.41
N TYR A 114 -1.71 -10.39 5.42
CA TYR A 114 -0.93 -9.17 5.46
C TYR A 114 -1.84 -7.92 5.52
N LEU A 115 -2.81 -7.81 4.61
CA LEU A 115 -3.73 -6.66 4.58
C LEU A 115 -4.66 -6.64 5.79
N ASP A 116 -5.13 -7.80 6.24
CA ASP A 116 -5.94 -7.96 7.45
C ASP A 116 -5.17 -7.55 8.70
N SER A 117 -3.87 -7.89 8.79
CA SER A 117 -3.02 -7.43 9.89
C SER A 117 -2.83 -5.90 9.88
N LEU A 118 -2.64 -5.31 8.69
CA LEU A 118 -2.55 -3.85 8.55
C LEU A 118 -3.84 -3.16 9.00
N LEU A 119 -4.99 -3.71 8.63
CA LEU A 119 -6.29 -3.20 9.07
C LEU A 119 -6.46 -3.37 10.60
N GLY A 120 -6.04 -4.51 11.16
CA GLY A 120 -6.04 -4.75 12.60
C GLY A 120 -5.23 -3.70 13.38
N TYR A 121 -4.03 -3.35 12.94
CA TYR A 121 -3.23 -2.28 13.59
C TYR A 121 -3.92 -0.92 13.57
N PHE A 122 -4.72 -0.63 12.53
CA PHE A 122 -5.48 0.61 12.46
C PHE A 122 -6.71 0.58 13.38
N LEU A 123 -7.41 -0.54 13.45
CA LEU A 123 -8.63 -0.68 14.25
C LEU A 123 -8.35 -0.81 15.76
N ASP A 124 -7.32 -1.56 16.13
CA ASP A 124 -7.00 -1.88 17.53
C ASP A 124 -6.06 -0.84 18.15
N ASP A 125 -4.97 -0.49 17.46
CA ASP A 125 -3.90 0.36 17.99
C ASP A 125 -3.93 1.80 17.46
N PHE A 126 -4.82 2.09 16.51
CA PHE A 126 -4.89 3.38 15.79
C PHE A 126 -3.56 3.78 15.15
N ILE A 127 -2.76 2.82 14.66
CA ILE A 127 -1.49 3.11 13.98
C ILE A 127 -1.71 3.12 12.47
N ILE A 128 -1.20 4.14 11.79
CA ILE A 128 -1.22 4.24 10.33
C ILE A 128 0.21 4.21 9.83
N PHE A 129 0.46 3.35 8.84
CA PHE A 129 1.78 3.23 8.23
C PHE A 129 1.85 4.05 6.95
N ARG A 130 2.85 4.92 6.89
CA ARG A 130 3.16 5.74 5.73
C ARG A 130 4.06 5.01 4.74
N GLU A 131 5.06 4.34 5.25
CA GLU A 131 6.06 3.64 4.45
C GLU A 131 6.11 2.17 4.87
N ILE A 132 6.10 1.29 3.88
CA ILE A 132 6.15 -0.14 4.09
C ILE A 132 7.29 -0.69 3.26
N VAL A 133 8.23 -1.37 3.93
CA VAL A 133 9.30 -2.10 3.29
C VAL A 133 9.00 -3.58 3.46
N MET A 134 8.86 -4.31 2.36
CA MET A 134 8.48 -5.71 2.38
C MET A 134 9.33 -6.51 1.39
N ASP A 135 9.82 -7.66 1.87
CA ASP A 135 10.50 -8.65 1.06
C ASP A 135 9.78 -9.99 1.19
N VAL A 136 9.74 -10.75 0.10
CA VAL A 136 9.05 -12.05 0.03
C VAL A 136 9.98 -13.07 -0.58
N VAL A 137 10.28 -14.11 0.20
CA VAL A 137 11.15 -15.20 -0.19
C VAL A 137 10.36 -16.51 -0.24
N TYR A 138 10.46 -17.22 -1.35
CA TYR A 138 9.93 -18.58 -1.48
C TYR A 138 11.02 -19.61 -1.14
N SER A 139 10.73 -20.48 -0.17
CA SER A 139 11.61 -21.60 0.16
C SER A 139 11.10 -22.88 -0.49
N SER A 140 11.88 -23.42 -1.44
CA SER A 140 11.57 -24.69 -2.12
C SER A 140 11.63 -25.90 -1.18
N THR A 141 12.46 -25.84 -0.12
CA THR A 141 12.60 -26.94 0.86
C THR A 141 11.33 -27.14 1.68
N THR A 142 10.71 -26.04 2.11
CA THR A 142 9.50 -26.08 2.97
C THR A 142 8.23 -25.88 2.14
N SER A 143 8.35 -25.48 0.87
CA SER A 143 7.23 -25.07 0.01
C SER A 143 6.37 -23.97 0.65
N MET A 144 7.03 -22.98 1.25
CA MET A 144 6.37 -21.86 1.95
C MET A 144 6.94 -20.51 1.51
N PHE A 145 6.06 -19.53 1.40
CA PHE A 145 6.39 -18.12 1.27
C PHE A 145 6.64 -17.54 2.66
N THR A 146 7.73 -16.79 2.80
CA THR A 146 8.02 -15.98 3.99
C THR A 146 8.07 -14.53 3.58
N ALA A 147 7.15 -13.73 4.11
CA ALA A 147 7.15 -12.29 3.95
C ALA A 147 7.70 -11.62 5.21
N THR A 148 8.75 -10.84 5.06
CA THR A 148 9.30 -9.97 6.10
C THR A 148 8.94 -8.53 5.78
N CYS A 149 8.18 -7.88 6.65
CA CYS A 149 7.77 -6.50 6.48
C CYS A 149 8.23 -5.64 7.67
N VAL A 150 8.65 -4.42 7.34
CA VAL A 150 8.95 -3.33 8.26
C VAL A 150 7.99 -2.19 7.92
N LEU A 151 7.21 -1.79 8.90
CA LEU A 151 6.14 -0.82 8.77
C LEU A 151 6.53 0.44 9.54
N TYR A 152 6.57 1.59 8.86
CA TYR A 152 6.90 2.88 9.45
C TYR A 152 5.65 3.76 9.47
N GLY A 153 5.29 4.27 10.64
CA GLY A 153 4.02 4.95 10.82
C GLY A 153 3.97 5.89 12.01
N GLU A 154 2.78 6.35 12.30
CA GLU A 154 2.45 7.21 13.45
C GLU A 154 1.08 6.80 14.01
N LYS A 155 0.85 7.06 15.29
CA LYS A 155 -0.49 6.98 15.87
C LYS A 155 -1.41 8.04 15.28
N PHE A 156 -2.62 7.62 14.92
CA PHE A 156 -3.65 8.49 14.40
C PHE A 156 -4.15 9.46 15.48
N GLN A 157 -4.01 10.75 15.21
CA GLN A 157 -4.52 11.82 16.06
C GLN A 157 -5.66 12.56 15.36
N MET A 158 -6.79 12.67 16.05
CA MET A 158 -7.96 13.42 15.59
C MET A 158 -7.59 14.92 15.49
N GLY A 159 -7.76 15.50 14.30
CA GLY A 159 -7.50 16.91 14.02
C GLY A 159 -6.15 17.21 13.34
N LYS A 160 -5.16 16.31 13.44
CA LYS A 160 -3.91 16.39 12.66
C LYS A 160 -4.08 15.75 11.27
N HIS A 161 -4.72 14.59 11.23
CA HIS A 161 -4.85 13.79 10.01
C HIS A 161 -6.23 13.98 9.37
N VAL A 162 -6.26 14.10 8.04
CA VAL A 162 -7.50 14.11 7.25
C VAL A 162 -8.01 12.69 7.13
N ARG A 163 -9.24 12.44 7.62
CA ARG A 163 -9.89 11.13 7.48
C ARG A 163 -10.43 10.94 6.07
N GLY A 164 -10.08 9.81 5.46
CA GLY A 164 -10.70 9.30 4.24
C GLY A 164 -11.90 8.42 4.58
N THR A 165 -11.99 7.26 3.93
CA THR A 165 -13.07 6.30 4.13
C THR A 165 -12.57 5.07 4.87
N GLU A 166 -13.34 4.61 5.86
CA GLU A 166 -13.01 3.43 6.64
C GLU A 166 -13.20 2.17 5.79
N ILE A 167 -12.25 1.23 5.87
CA ILE A 167 -12.36 -0.08 5.25
C ILE A 167 -12.84 -1.06 6.32
N LYS A 168 -13.91 -1.80 6.03
CA LYS A 168 -14.51 -2.76 6.98
C LYS A 168 -13.85 -4.12 6.92
N ALA A 169 -13.56 -4.61 5.72
CA ALA A 169 -13.03 -5.95 5.52
C ALA A 169 -12.26 -6.09 4.20
N ILE A 170 -11.24 -6.94 4.24
CA ILE A 170 -10.56 -7.43 3.04
C ILE A 170 -11.34 -8.63 2.50
N THR A 171 -11.50 -8.73 1.18
CA THR A 171 -12.23 -9.85 0.56
C THR A 171 -11.32 -10.69 -0.34
N TYR A 172 -11.68 -11.96 -0.50
CA TYR A 172 -11.08 -12.84 -1.51
C TYR A 172 -11.69 -12.65 -2.90
N SER A 173 -12.76 -11.86 -3.02
CA SER A 173 -13.50 -11.66 -4.25
C SER A 173 -12.61 -11.00 -5.30
N HIS A 174 -12.36 -11.72 -6.40
CA HIS A 174 -11.55 -11.22 -7.52
C HIS A 174 -10.12 -10.80 -7.14
N MET A 175 -9.53 -11.41 -6.10
CA MET A 175 -8.12 -11.21 -5.78
C MET A 175 -7.25 -11.79 -6.90
N GLN A 176 -6.43 -10.96 -7.51
CA GLN A 176 -5.53 -11.35 -8.60
C GLN A 176 -4.10 -10.94 -8.27
N ILE A 177 -3.17 -11.85 -8.56
CA ILE A 177 -1.74 -11.63 -8.37
C ILE A 177 -1.09 -12.07 -9.67
N ASP A 178 -0.83 -11.11 -10.53
CA ASP A 178 -0.28 -11.32 -11.86
C ASP A 178 1.22 -11.05 -11.83
N GLY A 179 2.01 -11.99 -12.33
CA GLY A 179 3.44 -11.80 -12.55
C GLY A 179 4.29 -13.04 -12.31
N PRO A 180 5.59 -12.98 -12.65
CA PRO A 180 6.25 -11.86 -13.30
C PRO A 180 5.77 -11.70 -14.76
N ARG A 181 5.49 -10.46 -15.19
CA ARG A 181 5.08 -10.20 -16.58
C ARG A 181 6.25 -10.44 -17.53
N ASP A 182 5.98 -11.07 -18.67
CA ASP A 182 6.99 -11.46 -19.67
C ASP A 182 7.74 -10.27 -20.29
N ASP A 183 7.15 -9.07 -20.22
CA ASP A 183 7.72 -7.80 -20.69
C ASP A 183 8.73 -7.18 -19.70
N GLY A 184 9.03 -7.86 -18.58
CA GLY A 184 9.84 -7.32 -17.50
C GLY A 184 9.07 -6.35 -16.60
N GLY A 185 7.74 -6.26 -16.75
CA GLY A 185 6.86 -5.35 -16.04
C GLY A 185 6.56 -5.72 -14.59
N GLY A 186 7.33 -6.58 -13.93
CA GLY A 186 7.14 -6.88 -12.50
C GLY A 186 5.83 -7.62 -12.18
N TYR A 187 5.24 -7.30 -11.02
CA TYR A 187 4.04 -7.92 -10.46
C TYR A 187 2.94 -6.88 -10.27
N ASP A 188 1.70 -7.26 -10.60
CA ASP A 188 0.47 -6.50 -10.38
C ASP A 188 -0.44 -7.26 -9.41
N ILE A 189 -0.98 -6.56 -8.42
CA ILE A 189 -1.86 -7.15 -7.41
C ILE A 189 -3.15 -6.34 -7.35
N TYR A 190 -4.27 -7.04 -7.47
CA TYR A 190 -5.62 -6.49 -7.37
C TYR A 190 -6.35 -7.12 -6.19
N VAL A 191 -6.89 -6.29 -5.31
CA VAL A 191 -7.65 -6.72 -4.13
C VAL A 191 -8.91 -5.90 -4.00
N ILE A 192 -10.05 -6.55 -3.74
CA ILE A 192 -11.31 -5.87 -3.46
C ILE A 192 -11.52 -5.79 -1.94
N THR A 193 -11.90 -4.61 -1.46
CA THR A 193 -12.22 -4.38 -0.05
C THR A 193 -13.60 -3.74 0.10
N ASP A 194 -14.26 -4.06 1.21
CA ASP A 194 -15.57 -3.56 1.60
C ASP A 194 -15.40 -2.29 2.46
N ILE A 195 -16.17 -1.23 2.18
CA ILE A 195 -16.11 0.08 2.84
C ILE A 195 -17.42 0.43 3.54
#